data_AF-A0A6L4Y718-F1
#
_entry.id   AF-A0A6L4Y718-F1
#
_cell.length_a   1.000
_cell.length_b   1.000
_cell.length_c   1.000
_cell.angle_alpha   90.00
_cell.angle_beta   90.00
_cell.angle_gamma   90.00
#
_symmetry.space_group_name_H-M   'P 1'
#
loop_
_entity.id
_entity.type
_entity.pdbx_description
1 polymer ?
#
loop_
_entity_poly.entity_id
_entity_poly.type
_entity_poly.pdbx_seq_one_letter_code
_entity_poly.pdbx_strand_id
1 'polypeptide(L)'
;MKGEMKIRRLFSKGSEKYKEGDFRGLLVYPSTSDVILAEKILKGEGYKVRVVGPPPHLRTGCDLVIEFPLIEQLGIERILKEKGRIPLKVIPISDEILEPIDLCQKKDFGDYLMIRAANMKLVIDKRTEQIVNISGGGCPDVPYLAEMLIGRNLKETPSPKDLGHTICAYALHIAYEEMLKEVD
;
A
#
# COMPACT_ATOMS: atom_id res chain seq x y z
N MET A 1 15.39 -15.53 45.23
CA MET A 1 14.74 -14.44 44.48
C MET A 1 15.51 -14.19 43.19
N LYS A 2 15.05 -14.73 42.06
CA LYS A 2 15.51 -14.34 40.72
C LYS A 2 14.27 -13.90 39.96
N GLY A 3 14.12 -12.59 39.78
CA GLY A 3 13.01 -12.00 39.05
C GLY A 3 13.26 -12.12 37.55
N GLU A 4 12.38 -12.83 36.86
CA GLU A 4 12.32 -12.84 35.40
C GLU A 4 11.66 -11.53 34.93
N MET A 5 12.44 -10.67 34.28
CA MET A 5 11.92 -9.46 33.65
C MET A 5 11.49 -9.78 32.22
N LYS A 6 10.20 -10.13 32.03
CA LYS A 6 9.57 -10.25 30.71
C LYS A 6 9.47 -8.87 30.05
N ILE A 7 10.39 -8.59 29.13
CA ILE A 7 10.29 -7.42 28.24
C ILE A 7 9.22 -7.73 27.19
N ARG A 8 8.00 -7.26 27.43
CA ARG A 8 6.92 -7.21 26.41
C ARG A 8 7.30 -6.16 25.37
N ARG A 9 7.72 -6.60 24.17
CA ARG A 9 7.81 -5.75 22.98
C ARG A 9 6.39 -5.41 22.53
N LEU A 10 5.98 -4.16 22.78
CA LEU A 10 4.81 -3.54 22.17
C LEU A 10 5.15 -3.17 20.73
N PHE A 11 4.85 -4.06 19.79
CA PHE A 11 4.81 -3.71 18.37
C PHE A 11 3.41 -3.14 18.07
N SER A 12 3.29 -1.81 18.01
CA SER A 12 2.12 -1.16 17.43
C SER A 12 2.24 -1.21 15.91
N LYS A 13 1.50 -2.13 15.28
CA LYS A 13 1.19 -2.09 13.85
C LYS A 13 0.21 -0.94 13.61
N GLY A 14 0.65 0.05 12.84
CA GLY A 14 -0.21 1.11 12.35
C GLY A 14 0.55 1.91 11.30
N SER A 15 -0.03 2.07 10.11
CA SER A 15 0.46 3.02 9.12
C SER A 15 0.20 4.43 9.63
N GLU A 16 1.13 4.98 10.42
CA GLU A 16 1.04 6.36 10.90
C GLU A 16 1.07 7.32 9.71
N LYS A 17 0.06 8.18 9.60
CA LYS A 17 0.12 9.38 8.76
C LYS A 17 1.22 10.29 9.35
N TYR A 18 2.15 10.73 8.52
CA TYR A 18 3.19 11.69 8.87
C TYR A 18 2.57 12.97 9.45
N LYS A 19 3.16 13.51 10.53
CA LYS A 19 2.66 14.72 11.21
C LYS A 19 3.02 15.98 10.41
N GLU A 20 2.28 17.06 10.62
CA GLU A 20 2.67 18.40 10.15
C GLU A 20 4.09 18.71 10.65
N GLY A 21 5.04 18.85 9.71
CA GLY A 21 6.47 19.04 9.97
C GLY A 21 7.38 17.89 9.54
N ASP A 22 6.83 16.72 9.16
CA ASP A 22 7.62 15.63 8.59
C ASP A 22 7.93 15.93 7.11
N PHE A 23 9.17 16.34 6.84
CA PHE A 23 9.67 16.45 5.48
C PHE A 23 9.60 15.09 4.78
N ARG A 24 8.83 14.99 3.70
CA ARG A 24 8.61 13.77 2.92
C ARG A 24 9.28 13.86 1.56
N GLY A 25 9.63 12.71 1.00
CA GLY A 25 10.15 12.58 -0.36
C GLY A 25 9.39 11.55 -1.17
N LEU A 26 9.51 11.63 -2.49
CA LEU A 26 8.97 10.67 -3.46
C LEU A 26 10.11 10.00 -4.22
N LEU A 27 10.09 8.67 -4.28
CA LEU A 27 10.89 7.87 -5.20
C LEU A 27 10.07 7.60 -6.45
N VAL A 28 10.56 8.11 -7.59
CA VAL A 28 9.92 7.94 -8.90
C VAL A 28 10.62 6.83 -9.67
N TYR A 29 9.84 5.90 -10.22
CA TYR A 29 10.30 4.73 -10.98
C TYR A 29 9.66 4.69 -12.38
N PRO A 30 10.27 3.97 -13.34
CA PRO A 30 9.74 3.89 -14.71
C PRO A 30 8.50 2.99 -14.80
N SER A 31 8.31 2.06 -13.86
CA SER A 31 7.24 1.07 -13.90
C SER A 31 6.67 0.78 -12.51
N THR A 32 5.40 0.35 -12.47
CA THR A 32 4.74 -0.08 -11.25
C THR A 32 5.41 -1.30 -10.62
N SER A 33 5.95 -2.20 -11.44
CA SER A 33 6.70 -3.37 -10.96
C SER A 33 7.94 -2.97 -10.16
N ASP A 34 8.66 -1.93 -10.60
CA ASP A 34 9.82 -1.42 -9.86
C ASP A 34 9.42 -0.80 -8.53
N VAL A 35 8.29 -0.08 -8.48
CA VAL A 35 7.72 0.46 -7.23
C VAL A 35 7.42 -0.67 -6.23
N ILE A 36 6.74 -1.72 -6.67
CA ILE A 36 6.39 -2.87 -5.81
C ILE A 36 7.66 -3.56 -5.28
N LEU A 37 8.66 -3.76 -6.12
CA LEU A 37 9.92 -4.39 -5.71
C LEU A 37 10.73 -3.52 -4.75
N ALA A 38 10.83 -2.22 -5.04
CA ALA A 38 11.53 -1.28 -4.17
C ALA A 38 10.83 -1.15 -2.81
N GLU A 39 9.50 -1.05 -2.78
CA GLU A 39 8.73 -1.03 -1.53
C GLU A 39 8.96 -2.29 -0.69
N LYS A 40 8.95 -3.47 -1.32
CA LYS A 40 9.23 -4.74 -0.65
C LYS A 40 10.62 -4.76 -0.01
N ILE A 41 11.63 -4.25 -0.73
CA ILE A 41 13.00 -4.15 -0.20
C ILE A 41 13.02 -3.20 1.00
N LEU A 42 12.48 -1.98 0.85
CA LEU A 42 12.52 -0.96 1.88
C LEU A 42 11.78 -1.39 3.15
N LYS A 43 10.59 -1.97 3.02
CA LYS A 43 9.85 -2.53 4.17
C LYS A 43 10.57 -3.72 4.80
N GLY A 44 11.25 -4.54 4.00
CA GLY A 44 12.07 -5.65 4.49
C GLY A 44 13.26 -5.20 5.34
N GLU A 45 13.84 -4.04 5.01
CA GLU A 45 14.91 -3.39 5.77
C GLU A 45 14.39 -2.50 6.92
N GLY A 46 13.06 -2.46 7.12
CA GLY A 46 12.41 -1.76 8.24
C GLY A 46 12.08 -0.28 8.01
N TYR A 47 12.28 0.24 6.79
CA TYR A 47 11.91 1.61 6.46
C TYR A 47 10.39 1.80 6.44
N LYS A 48 9.92 2.93 6.99
CA LYS A 48 8.50 3.30 6.96
C LYS A 48 8.21 3.98 5.62
N VAL A 49 7.72 3.22 4.64
CA VAL A 49 7.37 3.77 3.32
C VAL A 49 5.93 3.47 2.93
N ARG A 50 5.35 4.34 2.10
CA ARG A 50 3.97 4.21 1.59
C ARG A 50 3.96 4.25 0.08
N VAL A 51 3.11 3.43 -0.53
CA VAL A 51 2.85 3.50 -1.98
C VAL A 51 1.65 4.40 -2.19
N VAL A 52 1.81 5.38 -3.07
CA VAL A 52 0.83 6.45 -3.33
C VAL A 52 0.75 6.74 -4.82
N GLY A 53 -0.31 7.44 -5.25
CA GLY A 53 -0.41 7.91 -6.63
C GLY A 53 0.54 9.08 -6.89
N PRO A 54 1.21 9.16 -8.05
CA PRO A 54 2.05 10.29 -8.39
C PRO A 54 1.21 11.57 -8.51
N PRO A 55 1.76 12.73 -8.11
CA PRO A 55 1.24 14.04 -8.46
C PRO A 55 0.99 14.14 -9.98
N PRO A 56 -0.03 14.90 -10.43
CA PRO A 56 -0.40 14.98 -11.85
C PRO A 56 0.78 15.28 -12.79
N HIS A 57 1.70 16.15 -12.38
CA HIS A 57 2.87 16.54 -13.18
C HIS A 57 3.96 15.47 -13.28
N LEU A 58 3.95 14.45 -12.40
CA LEU A 58 4.91 13.34 -12.39
C LEU A 58 4.35 12.09 -13.09
N ARG A 59 3.13 12.13 -13.61
CA ARG A 59 2.52 11.00 -14.32
C ARG A 59 3.23 10.76 -15.65
N THR A 60 4.12 9.78 -15.67
CA THR A 60 4.81 9.30 -16.89
C THR A 60 4.28 7.94 -17.36
N GLY A 61 3.00 7.64 -17.09
CA GLY A 61 2.38 6.35 -17.42
C GLY A 61 2.47 5.28 -16.34
N CYS A 62 3.17 5.53 -15.22
CA CYS A 62 3.09 4.73 -13.99
C CYS A 62 2.06 5.34 -13.03
N ASP A 63 1.23 4.49 -12.42
CA ASP A 63 0.20 4.92 -11.48
C ASP A 63 0.69 5.02 -10.02
N LEU A 64 1.93 4.59 -9.71
CA LEU A 64 2.45 4.50 -8.35
C LEU A 64 3.83 5.15 -8.18
N VAL A 65 4.08 5.69 -6.99
CA VAL A 65 5.39 6.13 -6.47
C VAL A 65 5.53 5.73 -4.99
N ILE A 66 6.74 5.80 -4.45
CA ILE A 66 6.99 5.52 -3.02
C ILE A 66 7.23 6.83 -2.28
N GLU A 67 6.41 7.08 -1.27
CA GLU A 67 6.61 8.16 -0.31
C GLU A 67 7.41 7.66 0.90
N PHE A 68 8.37 8.47 1.34
CA PHE A 68 9.27 8.15 2.45
C PHE A 68 9.65 9.41 3.27
N PRO A 69 10.18 9.27 4.50
CA PRO A 69 10.68 10.39 5.30
C PRO A 69 12.04 10.88 4.76
N LEU A 70 12.21 12.18 4.49
CA LEU A 70 13.48 12.71 3.94
C LEU A 70 14.69 12.44 4.84
N ILE A 71 14.50 12.35 6.15
CA ILE A 71 15.58 11.99 7.08
C ILE A 71 16.19 10.61 6.79
N GLU A 72 15.43 9.71 6.15
CA GLU A 72 15.87 8.37 5.76
C GLU A 72 16.52 8.32 4.36
N GLN A 73 16.55 9.44 3.62
CA GLN A 73 16.95 9.47 2.19
C GLN A 73 18.29 8.79 1.93
N LEU A 74 19.35 9.15 2.68
CA LEU A 74 20.70 8.60 2.46
C LEU A 74 20.73 7.07 2.66
N GLY A 75 20.00 6.57 3.66
CA GLY A 75 19.91 5.13 3.93
C GLY A 75 19.15 4.40 2.84
N ILE A 76 18.00 4.96 2.45
CA ILE A 76 17.14 4.44 1.37
C ILE A 76 17.90 4.38 0.05
N GLU A 77 18.54 5.47 -0.39
CA GLU A 77 19.31 5.50 -1.63
C GLU A 77 20.46 4.49 -1.64
N ARG A 78 21.16 4.35 -0.51
CA ARG A 78 22.24 3.38 -0.36
C ARG A 78 21.73 1.95 -0.54
N ILE A 79 20.68 1.57 0.19
CA ILE A 79 20.10 0.22 0.11
C ILE A 79 19.56 -0.06 -1.29
N LEU A 80 18.84 0.89 -1.89
CA LEU A 80 18.32 0.73 -3.24
C LEU A 80 19.44 0.56 -4.27
N LYS A 81 20.54 1.30 -4.13
CA LYS A 81 21.73 1.14 -4.97
C LYS A 81 22.39 -0.23 -4.78
N GLU A 82 22.59 -0.66 -3.54
CA GLU A 82 23.16 -1.98 -3.22
C GLU A 82 22.32 -3.13 -3.79
N LYS A 83 20.98 -2.97 -3.85
CA LYS A 83 20.04 -3.96 -4.41
C LYS A 83 19.74 -3.76 -5.90
N GLY A 84 20.36 -2.79 -6.56
CA GLY A 84 20.18 -2.51 -8.00
C GLY A 84 18.80 -1.95 -8.37
N ARG A 85 18.13 -1.25 -7.46
CA ARG A 85 16.79 -0.66 -7.63
C ARG A 85 16.80 0.86 -7.51
N ILE A 86 17.69 1.50 -8.26
CA ILE A 86 17.90 2.94 -8.24
C ILE A 86 16.65 3.64 -8.82
N PRO A 87 16.06 4.63 -8.11
CA PRO A 87 14.94 5.41 -8.63
C PRO A 87 15.39 6.32 -9.79
N LEU A 88 14.48 6.67 -10.69
CA LEU A 88 14.74 7.68 -11.73
C LEU A 88 14.96 9.06 -11.12
N LYS A 89 14.16 9.40 -10.11
CA LYS A 89 14.22 10.68 -9.41
C LYS A 89 13.87 10.47 -7.95
N VAL A 90 14.53 11.24 -7.10
CA VAL A 90 14.18 11.44 -5.70
C VAL A 90 13.77 12.89 -5.56
N ILE A 91 12.53 13.14 -5.15
CA ILE A 91 11.94 14.48 -5.14
C ILE A 91 11.49 14.80 -3.72
N PRO A 92 12.01 15.87 -3.08
CA PRO A 92 11.46 16.34 -1.81
C PRO A 92 10.07 16.96 -2.06
N ILE A 93 9.12 16.66 -1.19
CA ILE A 93 7.80 17.31 -1.19
C ILE A 93 7.98 18.66 -0.48
N SER A 94 8.17 19.72 -1.26
CA SER A 94 8.34 21.09 -0.75
C SER A 94 7.07 21.93 -0.77
N ASP A 95 6.09 21.61 -1.63
CA ASP A 95 4.90 22.41 -1.90
C ASP A 95 3.68 21.52 -2.21
N GLU A 96 2.45 22.06 -2.07
CA GLU A 96 1.17 21.34 -2.32
C GLU A 96 1.09 20.67 -3.71
N ILE A 97 1.78 21.24 -4.70
CA ILE A 97 1.83 20.72 -6.09
C ILE A 97 2.44 19.31 -6.17
N LEU A 98 3.29 18.97 -5.21
CA LEU A 98 3.98 17.68 -5.13
C LEU A 98 3.29 16.70 -4.17
N GLU A 99 2.13 17.05 -3.62
CA GLU A 99 1.38 16.13 -2.77
C GLU A 99 0.90 14.92 -3.58
N PRO A 100 1.22 13.70 -3.13
CA PRO A 100 0.74 12.50 -3.78
C PRO A 100 -0.77 12.36 -3.61
N ILE A 101 -1.42 11.79 -4.61
CA ILE A 101 -2.86 11.57 -4.57
C ILE A 101 -3.12 10.27 -3.80
N ASP A 102 -4.17 10.28 -2.98
CA ASP A 102 -4.62 9.05 -2.32
C ASP A 102 -4.92 7.97 -3.37
N LEU A 103 -4.30 6.81 -3.19
CA LEU A 103 -4.51 5.68 -4.09
C LEU A 103 -5.89 5.07 -3.86
N CYS A 104 -6.44 5.24 -2.67
CA CYS A 104 -7.71 4.68 -2.26
C CYS A 104 -8.86 5.68 -2.46
N GLN A 105 -9.97 5.18 -2.99
CA GLN A 105 -11.25 5.88 -3.01
C GLN A 105 -12.28 5.04 -2.27
N LYS A 106 -12.86 5.62 -1.22
CA LYS A 106 -13.95 5.02 -0.45
C LYS A 106 -15.30 5.42 -1.03
N LYS A 107 -16.24 4.47 -1.08
CA LYS A 107 -17.64 4.72 -1.44
C LYS A 107 -18.58 3.85 -0.59
N ASP A 108 -19.48 4.50 0.12
CA ASP A 108 -20.54 3.85 0.91
C ASP A 108 -21.79 3.66 0.04
N PHE A 109 -22.38 2.46 0.07
CA PHE A 109 -23.58 2.07 -0.64
C PHE A 109 -24.72 1.61 0.28
N GLY A 110 -24.76 2.12 1.52
CA GLY A 110 -25.80 1.75 2.49
C GLY A 110 -25.36 0.56 3.33
N ASP A 111 -25.69 -0.67 2.94
CA ASP A 111 -25.25 -1.87 3.67
C ASP A 111 -23.83 -2.32 3.28
N TYR A 112 -23.30 -1.77 2.18
CA TYR A 112 -22.01 -2.16 1.61
C TYR A 112 -20.99 -1.02 1.63
N LEU A 113 -19.73 -1.38 1.84
CA LEU A 113 -18.60 -0.45 1.75
C LEU A 113 -17.67 -0.90 0.64
N MET A 114 -17.34 0.01 -0.28
CA MET A 114 -16.37 -0.22 -1.34
C MET A 114 -15.11 0.62 -1.09
N ILE A 115 -13.94 -0.03 -1.23
CA ILE A 115 -12.67 0.64 -1.39
C ILE A 115 -12.13 0.30 -2.77
N ARG A 116 -11.80 1.33 -3.53
CA ARG A 116 -11.10 1.24 -4.82
C ARG A 116 -9.64 1.63 -4.61
N ALA A 117 -8.72 0.82 -5.08
CA ALA A 117 -7.30 1.19 -5.20
C ALA A 117 -6.84 1.02 -6.66
N ALA A 118 -6.30 2.09 -7.25
CA ALA A 118 -6.04 2.15 -8.70
C ALA A 118 -7.28 1.74 -9.51
N ASN A 119 -7.24 0.62 -10.24
CA ASN A 119 -8.36 0.09 -11.01
C ASN A 119 -9.12 -1.06 -10.34
N MET A 120 -8.69 -1.51 -9.16
CA MET A 120 -9.32 -2.61 -8.41
C MET A 120 -10.29 -2.09 -7.36
N LYS A 121 -11.38 -2.82 -7.13
CA LYS A 121 -12.41 -2.51 -6.13
C LYS A 121 -12.67 -3.73 -5.26
N LEU A 122 -12.65 -3.54 -3.94
CA LEU A 122 -13.06 -4.50 -2.92
C LEU A 122 -14.34 -3.99 -2.27
N VAL A 123 -15.36 -4.83 -2.15
CA VAL A 123 -16.63 -4.49 -1.50
C VAL A 123 -16.94 -5.50 -0.42
N ILE A 124 -17.30 -5.00 0.77
CA ILE A 124 -17.79 -5.83 1.88
C ILE A 124 -19.23 -5.49 2.24
N ASP A 125 -19.92 -6.46 2.84
CA ASP A 125 -21.11 -6.21 3.67
C ASP A 125 -20.65 -5.68 5.04
N LYS A 126 -21.14 -4.52 5.46
CA LYS A 126 -20.70 -3.85 6.69
C LYS A 126 -21.15 -4.57 7.96
N ARG A 127 -22.18 -5.42 7.89
CA ARG A 127 -22.70 -6.14 9.05
C ARG A 127 -21.95 -7.44 9.30
N THR A 128 -21.61 -8.15 8.23
CA THR A 128 -20.96 -9.48 8.31
C THR A 128 -19.46 -9.42 8.04
N GLU A 129 -18.95 -8.28 7.56
CA GLU A 129 -17.58 -8.09 7.06
C GLU A 129 -17.21 -9.08 5.93
N GLN A 130 -18.21 -9.66 5.27
CA GLN A 130 -18.02 -10.61 4.17
C GLN A 130 -17.70 -9.86 2.88
N ILE A 131 -16.69 -10.32 2.15
CA ILE A 131 -16.35 -9.80 0.82
C ILE A 131 -17.45 -10.21 -0.14
N VAL A 132 -18.23 -9.24 -0.64
CA VAL A 132 -19.36 -9.49 -1.54
C VAL A 132 -19.03 -9.25 -3.01
N ASN A 133 -17.96 -8.48 -3.29
CA ASN A 133 -17.54 -8.23 -4.66
C ASN A 133 -16.07 -7.85 -4.76
N ILE A 134 -15.42 -8.35 -5.82
CA ILE A 134 -14.11 -7.90 -6.30
C ILE A 134 -14.27 -7.61 -7.80
N SER A 135 -13.85 -6.42 -8.24
CA SER A 135 -14.01 -6.03 -9.64
C SER A 135 -12.95 -5.03 -10.11
N GLY A 136 -12.83 -4.91 -11.43
CA GLY A 136 -11.89 -4.00 -12.09
C GLY A 136 -10.63 -4.70 -12.61
N GLY A 137 -9.64 -3.90 -13.02
CA GLY A 137 -8.40 -4.41 -13.62
C GLY A 137 -8.59 -5.10 -14.98
N GLY A 138 -7.58 -5.87 -15.37
CA GLY A 138 -7.55 -6.69 -16.59
C GLY A 138 -6.44 -7.76 -16.55
N CYS A 139 -5.92 -8.03 -15.35
CA CYS A 139 -4.84 -8.97 -15.15
C CYS A 139 -5.38 -10.42 -15.11
N PRO A 140 -4.57 -11.42 -15.50
CA PRO A 140 -5.03 -12.81 -15.61
C PRO A 140 -5.39 -13.46 -14.26
N ASP A 141 -4.93 -12.92 -13.14
CA ASP A 141 -5.21 -13.45 -11.79
C ASP A 141 -6.50 -12.91 -11.17
N VAL A 142 -7.14 -11.89 -11.76
CA VAL A 142 -8.38 -11.30 -11.21
C VAL A 142 -9.50 -12.32 -11.03
N PRO A 143 -9.80 -13.23 -12.00
CA PRO A 143 -10.83 -14.25 -11.80
C PRO A 143 -10.53 -15.19 -10.62
N TYR A 144 -9.27 -15.62 -10.49
CA TYR A 144 -8.83 -16.48 -9.39
C TYR A 144 -8.93 -15.77 -8.04
N LEU A 145 -8.51 -14.50 -7.96
CA LEU A 145 -8.67 -13.69 -6.75
C LEU A 145 -10.13 -13.54 -6.34
N ALA A 146 -11.02 -13.29 -7.31
CA ALA A 146 -12.45 -13.18 -7.05
C ALA A 146 -13.03 -14.50 -6.50
N GLU A 147 -12.71 -15.64 -7.12
CA GLU A 147 -13.14 -16.97 -6.67
C GLU A 147 -12.64 -17.29 -5.25
N MET A 148 -11.39 -16.95 -4.95
CA MET A 148 -10.79 -17.27 -3.66
C MET A 148 -11.27 -16.39 -2.52
N LEU A 149 -11.72 -15.16 -2.79
CA LEU A 149 -11.98 -14.15 -1.75
C LEU A 149 -13.48 -13.84 -1.59
N ILE A 150 -14.28 -13.83 -2.66
CA ILE A 150 -15.71 -13.52 -2.56
C ILE A 150 -16.42 -14.58 -1.72
N GLY A 151 -17.29 -14.13 -0.82
CA GLY A 151 -18.01 -14.97 0.12
C GLY A 151 -17.21 -15.29 1.39
N ARG A 152 -15.96 -14.84 1.53
CA ARG A 152 -15.19 -15.01 2.77
C ARG A 152 -15.28 -13.78 3.65
N ASN A 153 -15.13 -13.97 4.96
CA ASN A 153 -14.97 -12.85 5.89
C ASN A 153 -13.61 -12.18 5.66
N LEU A 154 -13.60 -10.84 5.68
CA LEU A 154 -12.41 -10.01 5.43
C LEU A 154 -11.22 -10.39 6.31
N LYS A 155 -11.44 -10.71 7.60
CA LYS A 155 -10.39 -11.00 8.57
C LYS A 155 -9.90 -12.46 8.52
N GLU A 156 -10.64 -13.34 7.84
CA GLU A 156 -10.37 -14.78 7.77
C GLU A 156 -9.76 -15.24 6.42
N THR A 157 -9.60 -14.31 5.48
CA THR A 157 -9.14 -14.61 4.13
C THR A 157 -7.63 -14.35 3.98
N PRO A 158 -6.91 -15.10 3.12
CA PRO A 158 -5.52 -14.76 2.78
C PRO A 158 -5.43 -13.38 2.11
N SER A 159 -4.28 -12.73 2.27
CA SER A 159 -4.04 -11.43 1.65
C SER A 159 -4.04 -11.54 0.13
N PRO A 160 -4.61 -10.58 -0.63
CA PRO A 160 -4.60 -10.64 -2.09
C PRO A 160 -3.20 -10.74 -2.71
N LYS A 161 -2.16 -10.17 -2.06
CA LYS A 161 -0.76 -10.27 -2.50
C LYS A 161 -0.15 -11.66 -2.34
N ASP A 162 -0.73 -12.49 -1.48
CA ASP A 162 -0.27 -13.87 -1.24
C ASP A 162 -0.95 -14.84 -2.22
N LEU A 163 -2.06 -14.44 -2.83
CA LEU A 163 -2.80 -15.21 -3.83
C LEU A 163 -2.42 -14.86 -5.28
N GLY A 164 -2.12 -13.60 -5.56
CA GLY A 164 -1.86 -13.11 -6.91
C GLY A 164 -0.46 -12.55 -7.09
N HIS A 165 -0.03 -12.48 -8.35
CA HIS A 165 1.33 -12.04 -8.72
C HIS A 165 1.34 -10.81 -9.62
N THR A 166 0.17 -10.24 -9.93
CA THR A 166 0.07 -9.09 -10.82
C THR A 166 -0.08 -7.78 -10.06
N ILE A 167 0.04 -6.67 -10.79
CA ILE A 167 -0.24 -5.33 -10.26
C ILE A 167 -1.70 -5.22 -9.80
N CYS A 168 -2.64 -5.95 -10.42
CA CYS A 168 -4.02 -5.99 -9.97
C CYS A 168 -4.14 -6.66 -8.59
N ALA A 169 -3.43 -7.76 -8.35
CA ALA A 169 -3.38 -8.38 -7.01
C ALA A 169 -2.82 -7.42 -5.96
N TYR A 170 -1.75 -6.70 -6.31
CA TYR A 170 -1.15 -5.71 -5.42
C TYR A 170 -2.09 -4.52 -5.14
N ALA A 171 -2.76 -3.98 -6.16
CA ALA A 171 -3.75 -2.93 -5.97
C ALA A 171 -4.92 -3.41 -5.11
N LEU A 172 -5.42 -4.62 -5.34
CA LEU A 172 -6.45 -5.23 -4.49
C LEU A 172 -5.97 -5.41 -3.05
N HIS A 173 -4.69 -5.76 -2.84
CA HIS A 173 -4.09 -5.82 -1.52
C HIS A 173 -4.09 -4.47 -0.81
N ILE A 174 -3.80 -3.37 -1.51
CA ILE A 174 -3.89 -2.03 -0.92
C ILE A 174 -5.33 -1.71 -0.49
N ALA A 175 -6.31 -2.02 -1.34
CA ALA A 175 -7.72 -1.86 -0.99
C ALA A 175 -8.12 -2.73 0.22
N TYR A 176 -7.58 -3.94 0.32
CA TYR A 176 -7.80 -4.86 1.44
C TYR A 176 -7.24 -4.31 2.77
N GLU A 177 -6.00 -3.83 2.78
CA GLU A 177 -5.39 -3.24 3.97
C GLU A 177 -6.12 -1.97 4.42
N GLU A 178 -6.58 -1.15 3.47
CA GLU A 178 -7.39 0.02 3.80
C GLU A 178 -8.77 -0.39 4.35
N MET A 179 -9.36 -1.47 3.82
CA MET A 179 -10.65 -1.97 4.31
C MET A 179 -10.54 -2.50 5.74
N LEU A 180 -9.44 -3.17 6.09
CA LEU A 180 -9.21 -3.63 7.46
C LEU A 180 -9.22 -2.46 8.46
N LYS A 181 -8.62 -1.32 8.11
CA LYS A 181 -8.61 -0.12 8.97
C LYS A 181 -10.00 0.49 9.19
N GLU A 182 -10.94 0.25 8.27
CA GLU A 182 -12.31 0.78 8.35
C GLU A 182 -13.23 -0.09 9.20
N VAL A 183 -12.86 -1.35 9.44
CA VAL A 183 -13.64 -2.33 10.22
C VAL A 183 -12.95 -2.80 11.51
N ASP A 184 -11.75 -2.31 11.79
CA ASP A 184 -11.03 -2.49 13.06
C ASP A 184 -11.43 -1.42 14.09
#